data_AF-A0A388QB30-F1
#
_entry.id   AF-A0A388QB30-F1
#
_cell.length_a   1.000
_cell.length_b   1.000
_cell.length_c   1.000
_cell.angle_alpha   90.00
_cell.angle_beta   90.00
_cell.angle_gamma   90.00
#
_symmetry.space_group_name_H-M   'P 1'
#
loop_
_entity.id
_entity.type
_entity.pdbx_description
1 polymer ?
#
loop_
_entity_poly.entity_id
_entity_poly.type
_entity_poly.pdbx_seq_one_letter_code
_entity_poly.pdbx_strand_id
1 'polypeptide(L)'
;MKTDIDVPTPDDISAQIAAQIATAILKTPKHLPAVDAALISSGLIDSFHLVDLALFVEDTFGVRLDDGDLNAQCFDSVAQLTALIVQRQAG
;
A
#
# COMPACT_ATOMS: atom_id res chain seq x y z
N MET A 1 -9.69 -28.10 -12.61
CA MET A 1 -10.15 -26.89 -11.88
C MET A 1 -9.49 -25.70 -12.56
N LYS A 2 -10.28 -24.84 -13.21
CA LYS A 2 -9.82 -23.52 -13.64
C LYS A 2 -9.97 -22.63 -12.41
N THR A 3 -8.88 -22.38 -11.68
CA THR A 3 -8.88 -21.24 -10.79
C THR A 3 -8.63 -20.02 -11.66
N ASP A 4 -9.62 -19.16 -11.59
CA ASP A 4 -9.69 -17.77 -12.02
C ASP A 4 -8.33 -17.07 -11.96
N ILE A 5 -8.10 -16.14 -12.89
CA ILE A 5 -6.94 -15.25 -12.84
C ILE A 5 -7.14 -14.39 -11.59
N ASP A 6 -6.47 -14.77 -10.49
CA ASP A 6 -6.61 -14.21 -9.14
C ASP A 6 -6.10 -12.77 -9.12
N VAL A 7 -6.93 -11.83 -9.58
CA VAL A 7 -6.69 -10.40 -9.35
C VAL A 7 -7.11 -10.14 -7.90
N PRO A 8 -6.19 -9.69 -7.02
CA PRO A 8 -6.53 -9.43 -5.63
C PRO A 8 -7.61 -8.35 -5.54
N THR A 9 -8.59 -8.55 -4.65
CA THR A 9 -9.65 -7.55 -4.44
C THR A 9 -9.08 -6.32 -3.69
N PRO A 10 -9.77 -5.17 -3.70
CA PRO A 10 -9.32 -3.99 -2.95
C PRO A 10 -9.14 -4.29 -1.45
N ASP A 11 -9.99 -5.13 -0.87
CA ASP A 11 -9.86 -5.57 0.51
C ASP A 11 -8.57 -6.37 0.73
N ASP A 12 -8.23 -7.30 -0.18
CA ASP A 12 -6.97 -8.05 -0.12
C ASP A 12 -5.74 -7.14 -0.23
N ILE A 13 -5.77 -6.18 -1.16
CA ILE A 13 -4.69 -5.20 -1.36
C ILE A 13 -4.49 -4.38 -0.08
N SER A 14 -5.56 -3.84 0.49
CA SER A 14 -5.49 -3.03 1.71
C SER A 14 -4.94 -3.82 2.91
N ALA A 15 -5.36 -5.09 3.06
CA ALA A 15 -4.88 -5.98 4.11
C ALA A 15 -3.38 -6.27 3.97
N GLN A 16 -2.90 -6.54 2.74
CA GLN A 16 -1.48 -6.77 2.48
C GLN A 16 -0.62 -5.53 2.74
N ILE A 17 -1.07 -4.35 2.31
CA ILE A 17 -0.38 -3.08 2.59
C ILE A 17 -0.32 -2.83 4.09
N ALA A 18 -1.44 -2.96 4.80
CA ALA A 18 -1.48 -2.74 6.24
C ALA A 18 -0.54 -3.70 6.98
N ALA A 19 -0.50 -4.98 6.56
CA ALA A 19 0.41 -5.98 7.13
C ALA A 19 1.88 -5.67 6.83
N GLN A 20 2.19 -5.21 5.61
CA GLN A 20 3.54 -4.82 5.22
C GLN A 20 4.00 -3.60 6.04
N ILE A 21 3.16 -2.58 6.21
CA ILE A 21 3.46 -1.43 7.06
C ILE A 21 3.69 -1.88 8.51
N ALA A 22 2.79 -2.69 9.07
CA ALA A 22 2.90 -3.16 10.44
C ALA A 22 4.18 -3.96 10.70
N THR A 23 4.59 -4.79 9.73
CA THR A 23 5.74 -5.70 9.87
C THR A 23 7.06 -5.03 9.52
N ALA A 24 7.14 -4.39 8.35
CA ALA A 24 8.36 -3.84 7.81
C ALA A 24 8.72 -2.48 8.43
N ILE A 25 7.72 -1.63 8.67
CA ILE A 25 7.91 -0.24 9.10
C ILE A 25 7.71 -0.12 10.62
N LEU A 26 6.52 -0.47 11.12
CA LEU A 26 6.17 -0.28 12.53
C LEU A 26 6.76 -1.31 13.50
N LYS A 27 7.31 -2.42 12.97
CA LYS A 27 7.81 -3.57 13.75
C LYS A 27 6.80 -4.10 14.78
N THR A 28 5.50 -3.96 14.49
CA THR A 28 4.38 -4.38 15.36
C THR A 28 3.32 -5.15 14.54
N PRO A 29 3.65 -6.35 14.03
CA PRO A 29 2.80 -7.10 13.09
C PRO A 29 1.41 -7.50 13.65
N LYS A 30 1.21 -7.43 14.97
CA LYS A 30 -0.08 -7.68 15.64
C LYS A 30 -1.01 -6.46 15.64
N HIS A 31 -0.52 -5.28 15.26
CA HIS A 31 -1.23 -4.02 15.29
C HIS A 31 -1.21 -3.39 13.90
N LEU A 32 -2.26 -3.67 13.13
CA LEU A 32 -2.43 -3.08 11.81
C LEU A 32 -2.85 -1.61 11.95
N PRO A 33 -2.33 -0.70 11.11
CA PRO A 33 -2.87 0.64 11.01
C PRO A 33 -4.32 0.58 10.51
N ALA A 34 -5.15 1.52 10.97
CA ALA A 34 -6.49 1.68 10.40
C ALA A 34 -6.38 2.13 8.94
N VAL A 35 -7.33 1.70 8.10
CA VAL A 35 -7.27 1.93 6.65
C VAL A 35 -7.27 3.41 6.27
N ASP A 36 -7.97 4.24 7.05
CA ASP A 36 -8.06 5.70 6.88
C ASP A 36 -7.10 6.48 7.78
N ALA A 37 -6.23 5.80 8.53
CA ALA A 37 -5.26 6.50 9.37
C ALA A 37 -4.22 7.22 8.50
N ALA A 38 -3.92 8.47 8.88
CA ALA A 38 -2.78 9.19 8.33
C ALA A 38 -1.47 8.46 8.69
N LEU A 39 -0.64 8.23 7.68
CA LEU A 39 0.59 7.46 7.75
C LEU A 39 1.80 8.40 7.63
N ILE A 40 1.80 9.28 6.62
CA ILE A 40 2.94 10.15 6.33
C ILE A 40 2.79 11.46 7.10
N SER A 41 1.62 12.09 6.99
CA SER A 41 1.35 13.38 7.64
C SER A 41 1.33 13.27 9.18
N SER A 42 1.05 12.08 9.71
CA SER A 42 1.15 11.77 11.15
C SER A 42 2.59 11.51 11.61
N GLY A 43 3.54 11.31 10.68
CA GLY A 43 4.92 10.90 10.97
C GLY A 43 5.07 9.42 11.35
N LEU A 44 4.04 8.60 11.13
CA LEU A 44 4.06 7.15 11.40
C LEU A 44 4.95 6.41 10.39
N ILE A 45 5.03 6.93 9.17
CA ILE A 45 5.92 6.50 8.09
C ILE A 45 6.77 7.71 7.63
N ASP A 46 8.01 7.46 7.21
CA ASP A 46 8.96 8.47 6.73
C ASP A 46 9.22 8.30 5.22
N SER A 47 9.74 9.34 4.56
CA SER A 47 10.03 9.36 3.12
C SER A 47 10.85 8.17 2.63
N PHE A 48 11.79 7.66 3.43
CA PHE A 48 12.56 6.48 3.05
C PHE A 48 11.70 5.22 2.94
N HIS A 49 10.78 5.03 3.87
CA HIS A 49 9.88 3.89 3.88
C HIS A 49 8.89 3.92 2.71
N LEU A 50 8.62 5.09 2.12
CA LEU A 50 7.78 5.21 0.92
C LEU A 50 8.42 4.53 -0.29
N VAL A 51 9.75 4.63 -0.43
CA VAL A 51 10.48 3.98 -1.53
C VAL A 51 10.40 2.46 -1.38
N ASP A 52 10.63 1.94 -0.18
CA ASP A 52 10.51 0.49 0.10
C ASP A 52 9.08 -0.01 -0.14
N LEU A 53 8.08 0.76 0.30
CA LEU A 53 6.68 0.39 0.11
C LEU A 53 6.27 0.44 -1.37
N ALA A 54 6.78 1.43 -2.12
CA ALA A 54 6.55 1.51 -3.56
C ALA A 54 7.11 0.28 -4.27
N LEU A 55 8.36 -0.09 -4.00
CA LEU A 55 8.97 -1.29 -4.56
C LEU A 55 8.19 -2.56 -4.23
N PHE A 56 7.72 -2.69 -2.98
CA PHE A 56 6.85 -3.80 -2.57
C PHE A 56 5.56 -3.83 -3.39
N VAL A 57 4.90 -2.68 -3.56
CA VAL A 57 3.65 -2.58 -4.32
C VAL A 57 3.85 -2.94 -5.80
N GLU A 58 4.92 -2.43 -6.41
CA GLU A 58 5.23 -2.72 -7.82
C GLU A 58 5.52 -4.22 -8.03
N ASP A 59 6.31 -4.84 -7.15
CA ASP A 59 6.65 -6.27 -7.21
C ASP A 59 5.44 -7.17 -6.92
N THR A 60 4.62 -6.81 -5.94
CA THR A 60 3.49 -7.64 -5.46
C THR A 60 2.27 -7.55 -6.39
N PHE A 61 1.93 -6.34 -6.85
CA PHE A 61 0.69 -6.09 -7.58
C PHE A 61 0.90 -5.85 -9.08
N GLY A 62 2.15 -5.81 -9.54
CA GLY A 62 2.51 -5.63 -10.95
C GLY A 62 2.16 -4.25 -11.50
N VAL A 63 2.08 -3.24 -10.64
CA VAL A 63 1.77 -1.84 -11.02
C VAL A 63 3.05 -0.99 -11.06
N ARG A 64 2.95 0.22 -11.63
CA ARG A 64 4.01 1.23 -11.59
C ARG A 64 3.54 2.44 -10.77
N LEU A 65 4.34 2.86 -9.80
CA LEU A 65 4.13 4.09 -9.04
C LEU A 65 5.13 5.14 -9.52
N ASP A 66 4.64 6.34 -9.85
CA ASP A 66 5.53 7.44 -10.21
C ASP A 66 6.03 8.14 -8.95
N ASP A 67 7.21 8.79 -9.01
CA ASP A 67 7.76 9.54 -7.87
C ASP A 67 6.79 10.63 -7.38
N GLY A 68 5.98 11.18 -8.29
CA GLY A 68 4.92 12.16 -7.98
C GLY A 68 3.75 11.60 -7.17
N ASP A 69 3.62 10.28 -7.05
CA ASP A 69 2.63 9.60 -6.21
C ASP A 69 3.16 9.33 -4.78
N LEU A 70 4.48 9.40 -4.57
CA LEU A 70 5.13 9.04 -3.30
C LEU A 70 5.15 10.22 -2.32
N ASN A 71 3.97 10.69 -1.93
CA ASN A 71 3.82 11.78 -0.97
C ASN A 71 2.46 11.73 -0.25
N ALA A 72 2.34 12.49 0.84
CA ALA A 72 1.15 12.55 1.68
C ALA A 72 -0.11 13.10 0.99
N GLN A 73 -0.04 13.67 -0.21
CA GLN A 73 -1.24 14.11 -0.93
C GLN A 73 -1.90 12.95 -1.70
N CYS A 74 -1.09 12.05 -2.24
CA CYS A 74 -1.55 10.89 -3.00
C CYS A 74 -1.67 9.63 -2.14
N PHE A 75 -0.80 9.48 -1.14
CA PHE A 75 -0.67 8.29 -0.31
C PHE A 75 -0.47 8.67 1.17
N ASP A 76 -1.51 9.17 1.85
CA ASP A 76 -1.44 9.36 3.31
C ASP A 76 -2.06 8.20 4.09
N SER A 77 -2.81 7.31 3.44
CA SER A 77 -3.49 6.21 4.12
C SER A 77 -3.45 4.91 3.30
N VAL A 78 -3.70 3.78 3.97
CA VAL A 78 -3.80 2.47 3.30
C VAL A 78 -4.92 2.49 2.25
N ALA A 79 -6.04 3.14 2.55
CA ALA A 79 -7.16 3.28 1.63
C ALA A 79 -6.75 4.04 0.36
N GLN A 80 -5.99 5.13 0.50
CA GLN A 80 -5.50 5.90 -0.65
C GLN A 80 -4.53 5.08 -1.51
N LEU A 81 -3.59 4.36 -0.90
CA LEU A 81 -2.67 3.49 -1.67
C LEU A 81 -3.41 2.38 -2.40
N THR A 82 -4.38 1.76 -1.72
CA THR A 82 -5.22 0.71 -2.29
C THR A 82 -5.95 1.23 -3.53
N ALA A 83 -6.61 2.39 -3.41
CA ALA A 83 -7.29 3.02 -4.53
C ALA A 83 -6.32 3.31 -5.70
N LEU A 84 -5.13 3.80 -5.40
CA LEU A 84 -4.12 4.11 -6.40
C LEU A 84 -3.67 2.84 -7.15
N ILE A 85 -3.42 1.74 -6.45
CA ILE A 85 -3.06 0.44 -7.07
C ILE A 85 -4.19 -0.05 -7.98
N VAL A 86 -5.44 -0.03 -7.48
CA VAL A 86 -6.61 -0.46 -8.25
C VAL A 86 -6.75 0.37 -9.53
N GLN A 87 -6.52 1.69 -9.46
CA GLN A 87 -6.54 2.56 -10.62
C GLN A 87 -5.45 2.18 -11.65
N ARG A 88 -4.25 1.78 -11.19
CA ARG A 88 -3.15 1.36 -12.08
C ARG A 88 -3.34 -0.04 -12.66
N GLN A 89 -4.04 -0.93 -11.97
CA GLN A 89 -4.39 -2.25 -12.50
C GLN A 89 -5.48 -2.20 -13.58
N ALA A 90 -6.34 -1.17 -13.55
CA ALA A 90 -7.44 -1.00 -14.48
C ALA A 90 -7.07 -0.25 -15.78
N GLY A 91 -5.89 0.37 -15.85
CA GLY A 91 -5.42 1.16 -17.00
C GLY A 91 -4.40 0.41 -17.83
#